data_AF-A0A1K2ECQ2-F1
#
_entry.id   AF-A0A1K2ECQ2-F1
#
_cell.length_a   1.000
_cell.length_b   1.000
_cell.length_c   1.000
_cell.angle_alpha   90.00
_cell.angle_beta   90.00
_cell.angle_gamma   90.00
#
_symmetry.space_group_name_H-M   'P 1'
#
loop_
_entity.id
_entity.type
_entity.pdbx_description
1 polymer ?
#
loop_
_entity_poly.entity_id
_entity_poly.type
_entity_poly.pdbx_seq_one_letter_code
_entity_poly.pdbx_strand_id
1 'polypeptide(L)'
;MLVALDPGLSALGVRRADGSLWGLPEDGIPHLVNSSAAVFVAFNRAYEEAAAEANAYEGPDNDSDAAEDLAEEAADAHTEALVERFEAIDAAAVAGENSFWRVAAEELGYAMSV
;
A
#
# COMPACT_ATOMS: atom_id res chain seq x y z
N MET A 1 -4.66 -21.15 -6.68
CA MET A 1 -3.27 -21.59 -6.40
C MET A 1 -2.83 -20.83 -5.16
N LEU A 2 -2.27 -21.49 -4.16
CA LEU A 2 -1.76 -20.80 -2.98
C LEU A 2 -0.39 -20.19 -3.31
N VAL A 3 -0.20 -18.92 -2.94
CA VAL A 3 1.03 -18.16 -3.17
C VAL A 3 1.83 -18.06 -1.87
N ALA A 4 1.16 -17.68 -0.79
CA ALA A 4 1.76 -17.57 0.54
C ALA A 4 0.75 -18.03 1.61
N LEU A 5 1.27 -18.47 2.74
CA LEU A 5 0.49 -18.88 3.91
C LEU A 5 1.11 -18.28 5.15
N ASP A 6 0.27 -17.66 5.97
CA ASP A 6 0.58 -17.20 7.32
C ASP A 6 -0.28 -18.00 8.32
N PRO A 7 0.27 -19.07 8.93
CA PRO A 7 -0.51 -19.99 9.73
C PRO A 7 -1.22 -19.33 10.90
N GLY A 8 -2.54 -19.48 10.97
CA GLY A 8 -3.37 -18.89 12.03
C GLY A 8 -3.70 -17.41 11.83
N LEU A 9 -3.46 -16.87 10.63
CA LEU A 9 -3.76 -15.48 10.30
C LEU A 9 -4.40 -15.33 8.92
N SER A 10 -3.69 -15.73 7.86
CA SER A 10 -4.17 -15.51 6.50
C SER A 10 -3.45 -16.35 5.44
N ALA A 11 -3.96 -16.31 4.22
CA ALA A 11 -3.27 -16.84 3.07
C ALA A 11 -3.42 -15.91 1.85
N LEU A 12 -2.50 -16.00 0.92
CA LEU A 12 -2.56 -15.28 -0.35
C LEU A 12 -2.76 -16.30 -1.48
N GLY A 13 -3.78 -16.10 -2.32
CA GLY A 13 -4.16 -17.06 -3.35
C GLY A 13 -4.53 -16.43 -4.69
N VAL A 14 -4.20 -17.14 -5.77
CA VAL A 14 -4.67 -16.81 -7.13
C VAL A 14 -5.96 -17.55 -7.42
N ARG A 15 -7.01 -16.81 -7.79
CA ARG A 15 -8.29 -17.34 -8.26
C ARG A 15 -8.12 -17.94 -9.65
N ARG A 16 -8.52 -19.21 -9.81
CA ARG A 16 -8.32 -19.94 -11.08
C ARG A 16 -9.16 -19.41 -12.24
N ALA A 17 -10.31 -18.82 -11.95
CA ALA A 17 -11.26 -18.40 -12.98
C ALA A 17 -10.73 -17.24 -13.84
N ASP A 18 -10.00 -16.31 -13.23
CA ASP A 18 -9.58 -15.06 -13.88
C ASP A 18 -8.14 -14.63 -13.56
N GLY A 19 -7.42 -15.38 -12.72
CA GLY A 19 -6.03 -15.09 -12.38
C GLY A 19 -5.83 -13.95 -11.38
N SER A 20 -6.90 -13.43 -10.79
CA SER A 20 -6.84 -12.40 -9.75
C SER A 20 -6.23 -12.92 -8.45
N LEU A 21 -5.56 -12.04 -7.72
CA LEU A 21 -4.88 -12.30 -6.45
C LEU A 21 -5.75 -11.84 -5.29
N TRP A 22 -5.92 -12.71 -4.29
CA TRP A 22 -6.84 -12.52 -3.18
C TRP A 22 -6.17 -12.79 -1.84
N GLY A 23 -6.47 -11.95 -0.87
CA GLY A 23 -6.20 -12.18 0.55
C GLY A 23 -7.31 -13.03 1.15
N LEU A 24 -6.93 -14.07 1.89
CA LEU A 24 -7.81 -15.05 2.51
C LEU A 24 -7.54 -15.06 4.02
N PRO A 25 -8.12 -14.12 4.78
CA PRO A 25 -8.00 -14.11 6.24
C PRO A 25 -8.65 -15.36 6.85
N GLU A 26 -8.13 -15.86 7.98
CA GLU A 26 -8.67 -17.03 8.68
C GLU A 26 -10.11 -16.80 9.14
N ASP A 27 -10.38 -15.65 9.77
CA ASP A 27 -11.68 -15.26 10.33
C ASP A 27 -12.28 -14.01 9.64
N GLY A 28 -12.19 -13.93 8.31
CA GLY A 28 -12.63 -12.73 7.60
C GLY A 28 -13.20 -12.97 6.21
N ILE A 29 -13.51 -11.86 5.54
CA ILE A 29 -14.02 -11.89 4.18
C ILE A 29 -12.82 -11.87 3.21
N PRO A 30 -12.74 -12.81 2.26
CA PRO A 30 -11.79 -12.73 1.17
C PRO A 30 -11.88 -11.41 0.43
N HIS A 31 -10.75 -10.77 0.18
CA HIS A 31 -10.70 -9.48 -0.50
C HIS A 31 -9.72 -9.52 -1.67
N LEU A 32 -10.02 -8.72 -2.68
CA LEU A 32 -9.15 -8.57 -3.85
C LEU A 32 -7.88 -7.83 -3.40
N VAL A 33 -6.72 -8.38 -3.74
CA VAL A 33 -5.42 -7.71 -3.56
C VAL A 33 -5.01 -7.06 -4.87
N ASN A 34 -5.05 -7.80 -5.99
CA ASN A 34 -4.87 -7.25 -7.33
C ASN A 34 -5.61 -8.08 -8.38
N SER A 35 -5.99 -7.46 -9.49
CA SER A 35 -6.62 -8.08 -10.65
C SER A 35 -5.77 -9.16 -11.31
N SER A 36 -4.45 -9.16 -11.12
CA SER A 36 -3.54 -10.23 -11.56
C SER A 36 -2.22 -10.25 -10.79
N ALA A 37 -1.48 -11.36 -10.89
CA ALA A 37 -0.12 -11.45 -10.35
C ALA A 37 0.87 -10.47 -11.02
N ALA A 38 0.69 -10.16 -12.31
CA ALA A 38 1.55 -9.19 -13.00
C ALA A 38 1.34 -7.77 -12.45
N VAL A 39 0.09 -7.43 -12.16
CA VAL A 39 -0.28 -6.17 -11.51
C VAL A 39 0.26 -6.10 -10.08
N PHE A 40 0.20 -7.20 -9.31
CA PHE A 40 0.82 -7.26 -7.98
C PHE A 40 2.31 -6.92 -8.02
N VAL A 41 3.05 -7.44 -9.02
CA VAL A 41 4.47 -7.08 -9.21
C VAL A 41 4.65 -5.59 -9.54
N ALA A 42 3.77 -5.01 -10.37
CA ALA A 42 3.82 -3.57 -10.67
C ALA A 42 3.57 -2.71 -9.43
N PHE A 43 2.62 -3.09 -8.58
CA PHE A 43 2.36 -2.43 -7.30
C PHE A 43 3.55 -2.52 -6.35
N ASN A 44 4.17 -3.70 -6.22
CA ASN A 44 5.37 -3.85 -5.38
C ASN A 44 6.50 -2.93 -5.82
N ARG A 45 6.72 -2.76 -7.13
CA ARG A 45 7.74 -1.83 -7.63
C ARG A 45 7.42 -0.38 -7.30
N ALA A 46 6.18 0.05 -7.54
CA ALA A 46 5.75 1.40 -7.19
C ALA A 46 5.85 1.66 -5.68
N TYR A 47 5.53 0.66 -4.87
CA TYR A 47 5.70 0.71 -3.41
C TYR A 47 7.18 0.80 -3.00
N GLU A 48 8.07 -0.01 -3.60
CA GLU A 48 9.51 0.04 -3.34
C GLU A 48 10.12 1.41 -3.70
N GLU A 49 9.69 1.99 -4.83
CA GLU A 49 10.08 3.34 -5.25
C GLU A 49 9.61 4.39 -4.24
N ALA A 50 8.33 4.35 -3.85
CA ALA A 50 7.79 5.26 -2.85
C ALA A 50 8.46 5.09 -1.48
N ALA A 51 8.76 3.86 -1.06
CA ALA A 51 9.47 3.61 0.19
C ALA A 51 10.89 4.17 0.19
N ALA A 52 11.56 4.16 -0.97
CA ALA A 52 12.84 4.81 -1.13
C ALA A 52 12.73 6.35 -1.09
N GLU A 53 11.67 6.93 -1.68
CA GLU A 53 11.35 8.36 -1.58
C GLU A 53 11.13 8.78 -0.12
N ALA A 54 10.28 8.03 0.61
CA ALA A 54 9.99 8.26 2.02
C ALA A 54 11.25 8.15 2.91
N ASN A 55 12.09 7.12 2.70
CA ASN A 55 13.32 6.96 3.46
C ASN A 55 14.38 8.03 3.15
N ALA A 56 14.31 8.68 1.98
CA ALA A 56 15.19 9.78 1.61
C ALA A 56 14.67 11.15 2.11
N TYR A 57 13.48 11.20 2.70
CA TYR A 57 12.92 12.43 3.25
C TYR A 57 13.67 12.80 4.54
N GLU A 58 14.31 13.97 4.53
CA GLU A 58 15.07 14.47 5.69
C GLU A 58 14.20 15.24 6.69
N GLY A 59 12.92 15.43 6.40
CA GLY A 59 12.03 16.27 7.19
C GLY A 59 12.22 17.78 6.94
N PRO A 60 11.32 18.60 7.48
CA PRO A 60 11.51 20.04 7.55
C PRO A 60 12.57 20.40 8.61
N ASP A 61 13.08 21.63 8.54
CA ASP A 61 14.04 22.13 9.54
C ASP A 61 13.37 22.19 10.94
N ASN A 62 13.91 21.42 11.89
CA ASN A 62 13.36 21.22 13.24
C ASN A 62 13.34 22.49 14.11
N ASP A 63 13.97 23.57 13.65
CA ASP A 63 13.94 24.87 14.33
C ASP A 63 12.68 25.70 13.99
N SER A 64 11.75 25.15 13.20
CA SER A 64 10.47 25.78 12.84
C SER A 64 9.34 25.34 13.76
N ASP A 65 8.56 26.32 14.27
CA ASP A 65 7.30 26.07 14.99
C ASP A 65 6.25 25.31 14.14
N ALA A 66 6.46 25.20 12.82
CA ALA A 66 5.59 24.49 11.88
C ALA A 66 6.20 23.16 11.36
N ALA A 67 7.28 22.66 11.97
CA ALA A 67 7.95 21.44 11.49
C ALA A 67 7.04 20.20 11.53
N GLU A 68 6.19 20.08 12.56
CA GLU A 68 5.23 18.97 12.69
C GLU A 68 4.17 19.01 11.59
N ASP A 69 3.50 20.16 11.42
CA ASP A 69 2.48 20.36 10.37
C ASP A 69 3.04 20.09 8.96
N LEU A 70 4.27 20.55 8.68
CA LEU A 70 4.93 20.33 7.39
C LEU A 70 5.30 18.86 7.15
N ALA A 71 5.64 18.11 8.21
CA ALA A 71 5.93 16.69 8.11
C ALA A 71 4.64 15.88 7.86
N GLU A 72 3.54 16.24 8.52
CA GLU A 72 2.22 15.64 8.29
C GLU A 72 1.72 15.91 6.85
N GLU A 73 1.80 17.16 6.38
CA GLU A 73 1.44 17.50 4.99
C GLU A 73 2.26 16.72 3.95
N ALA A 74 3.56 16.50 4.22
CA ALA A 74 4.42 15.71 3.35
C ALA A 74 4.05 14.23 3.35
N ALA A 75 3.70 13.67 4.52
CA ALA A 75 3.25 12.29 4.67
C ALA A 75 1.91 12.04 3.94
N ASP A 76 0.96 12.96 4.09
CA ASP A 76 -0.34 12.91 3.39
C ASP A 76 -0.16 12.98 1.88
N ALA A 77 0.62 13.96 1.40
CA ALA A 77 0.91 14.11 -0.02
C ALA A 77 1.61 12.87 -0.61
N HIS A 78 2.51 12.24 0.15
CA HIS A 78 3.17 11.00 -0.26
C HIS A 78 2.17 9.84 -0.39
N THR A 79 1.30 9.68 0.60
CA THR A 79 0.23 8.67 0.61
C THR A 79 -0.71 8.85 -0.58
N GLU A 80 -1.21 10.07 -0.80
CA GLU A 80 -2.11 10.39 -1.91
C GLU A 80 -1.45 10.10 -3.28
N ALA A 81 -0.19 10.51 -3.46
CA ALA A 81 0.54 10.28 -4.70
C ALA A 81 0.75 8.79 -4.98
N LEU A 82 1.05 7.98 -3.95
CA LEU A 82 1.20 6.53 -4.12
C LEU A 82 -0.14 5.86 -4.44
N VAL A 83 -1.23 6.28 -3.80
CA VAL A 83 -2.57 5.78 -4.10
C VAL A 83 -2.99 6.14 -5.54
N GLU A 84 -2.70 7.36 -6.02
CA GLU A 84 -2.97 7.74 -7.41
C GLU A 84 -2.19 6.85 -8.40
N ARG A 85 -0.90 6.56 -8.12
CA ARG A 85 -0.10 5.61 -8.92
C ARG A 85 -0.76 4.23 -8.94
N PHE A 86 -1.26 3.75 -7.80
CA PHE A 86 -1.97 2.46 -7.71
C PHE A 86 -3.30 2.46 -8.47
N GLU A 87 -4.10 3.52 -8.36
CA GLU A 87 -5.37 3.66 -9.09
C GLU A 87 -5.16 3.60 -10.61
N ALA A 88 -4.08 4.21 -11.11
CA ALA A 88 -3.72 4.17 -12.53
C ALA A 88 -3.31 2.77 -13.01
N ILE A 89 -2.79 1.91 -12.13
CA ILE A 89 -2.38 0.54 -12.45
C ILE A 89 -3.55 -0.43 -12.31
N ASP A 90 -4.30 -0.35 -11.20
CA ASP A 90 -5.44 -1.21 -10.89
C ASP A 90 -6.40 -0.57 -9.88
N ALA A 91 -7.32 0.25 -10.38
CA ALA A 91 -8.34 0.90 -9.58
C ALA A 91 -9.18 -0.06 -8.72
N ALA A 92 -9.38 -1.31 -9.15
CA ALA A 92 -10.18 -2.26 -8.38
C ALA A 92 -9.47 -2.71 -7.09
N ALA A 93 -8.13 -2.76 -7.10
CA ALA A 93 -7.30 -3.13 -5.96
C ALA A 93 -7.35 -2.08 -4.82
N VAL A 94 -7.69 -0.83 -5.15
CA VAL A 94 -7.71 0.32 -4.23
C VAL A 94 -9.09 0.95 -4.09
N ALA A 95 -10.15 0.28 -4.54
CA ALA A 95 -11.51 0.83 -4.49
C ALA A 95 -12.07 0.97 -3.06
N GLY A 96 -11.60 0.16 -2.11
CA GLY A 96 -11.98 0.27 -0.71
C GLY A 96 -11.02 1.15 0.07
N GLU A 97 -11.55 2.00 0.94
CA GLU A 97 -10.77 2.85 1.86
C GLU A 97 -9.75 2.02 2.67
N ASN A 98 -10.20 0.89 3.23
CA ASN A 98 -9.33 -0.05 3.96
C ASN A 98 -8.79 -1.19 3.08
N SER A 99 -8.57 -0.94 1.80
CA SER A 99 -7.94 -1.94 0.92
C SER A 99 -6.46 -2.11 1.28
N PHE A 100 -5.93 -3.30 1.01
CA PHE A 100 -4.55 -3.67 1.36
C PHE A 100 -3.52 -2.61 0.95
N TRP A 101 -3.63 -2.08 -0.27
CA TRP A 101 -2.67 -1.13 -0.81
C TRP A 101 -2.87 0.32 -0.34
N ARG A 102 -4.10 0.72 0.04
CA ARG A 102 -4.30 2.02 0.68
C ARG A 102 -3.70 2.04 2.08
N VAL A 103 -3.96 1.00 2.87
CA VAL A 103 -3.35 0.85 4.21
C VAL A 103 -1.83 0.83 4.09
N ALA A 104 -1.27 0.07 3.14
CA ALA A 104 0.18 0.05 2.94
C ALA A 104 0.75 1.44 2.58
N ALA A 105 0.04 2.24 1.78
CA ALA A 105 0.46 3.60 1.45
C ALA A 105 0.40 4.54 2.66
N GLU A 106 -0.66 4.46 3.47
CA GLU A 106 -0.84 5.25 4.70
C GLU A 106 0.26 4.94 5.73
N GLU A 107 0.55 3.66 5.97
CA GLU A 107 1.62 3.24 6.89
C GLU A 107 2.99 3.77 6.45
N LEU A 108 3.22 3.90 5.13
CA LEU A 108 4.45 4.48 4.61
C LEU A 108 4.52 5.99 4.84
N GLY A 109 3.40 6.70 4.65
CA GLY A 109 3.29 8.12 4.99
C GLY A 109 3.56 8.36 6.48
N TYR A 110 2.92 7.60 7.37
CA TYR A 110 3.15 7.72 8.81
C TYR A 110 4.60 7.47 9.21
N ALA A 111 5.33 6.60 8.50
CA ALA A 111 6.75 6.39 8.78
C ALA A 111 7.63 7.63 8.49
N MET A 112 7.14 8.61 7.71
CA MET A 112 7.84 9.88 7.42
C MET A 112 7.63 10.94 8.49
N SER A 113 6.54 10.85 9.27
CA SER A 113 6.16 11.85 10.28
C SER A 113 6.60 11.51 11.70
N VAL A 114 7.30 10.39 11.91
CA VAL A 114 7.75 9.88 13.23
C VAL A 114 9.23 10.12 13.45
#